data_AF-A0A8J3P011-F1
#
_entry.id   AF-A0A8J3P011-F1
#
_cell.length_a   1.000
_cell.length_b   1.000
_cell.length_c   1.000
_cell.angle_alpha   90.00
_cell.angle_beta   90.00
_cell.angle_gamma   90.00
#
_symmetry.space_group_name_H-M   'P 1'
#
loop_
_entity.id
_entity.type
_entity.pdbx_description
1 polymer ?
#
loop_
_entity_poly.entity_id
_entity_poly.type
_entity_poly.pdbx_seq_one_letter_code
_entity_poly.pdbx_strand_id
1 'polypeptide(L)'
;MEPTKGPRNAISAATRQIVDWTGSAWAAAMAAVLALMWLAGGLFGGFTEHWLYLLHAVTAVFTFVMVFFIQHTTGRESRAVLLKLDELVRATSGARDELIAAERLPLREQEQLEDRP
;
A
#
# COMPACT_ATOMS: atom_id res chain seq x y z
N MET A 1 0.27 -26.54 38.02
CA MET A 1 -0.25 -25.45 37.17
C MET A 1 0.66 -25.33 35.97
N GLU A 2 0.23 -25.89 34.84
CA GLU A 2 0.99 -25.96 33.60
C GLU A 2 0.62 -24.74 32.72
N PRO A 3 1.56 -23.89 32.29
CA PRO A 3 1.23 -22.75 31.45
C PRO A 3 1.06 -23.22 30.00
N THR A 4 -0.10 -22.89 29.44
CA THR A 4 -0.54 -23.23 28.08
C THR A 4 0.33 -22.52 27.03
N LYS A 5 1.16 -23.29 26.32
CA LYS A 5 1.92 -22.82 25.15
C LYS A 5 0.97 -22.56 23.98
N GLY A 6 0.43 -21.35 23.90
CA GLY A 6 -0.45 -20.92 22.82
C GLY A 6 0.28 -20.79 21.47
N PRO A 7 -0.36 -21.15 20.34
CA PRO A 7 0.23 -21.11 18.98
C PRO A 7 0.70 -19.72 18.53
N ARG A 8 0.22 -18.65 19.18
CA ARG A 8 0.59 -17.26 18.92
C ARG A 8 2.05 -16.95 19.27
N ASN A 9 2.64 -17.67 20.23
CA ASN A 9 4.03 -17.49 20.63
C ASN A 9 5.01 -18.16 19.65
N ALA A 10 4.63 -19.30 19.05
CA ALA A 10 5.44 -19.99 18.06
C ALA A 10 5.51 -19.19 16.74
N ILE A 11 4.38 -18.65 16.29
CA ILE A 11 4.31 -17.82 15.09
C ILE A 11 5.14 -16.55 15.28
N SER A 12 4.98 -15.83 16.40
CA SER A 12 5.74 -14.60 16.65
C SER A 12 7.24 -14.81 16.91
N ALA A 13 7.64 -16.00 17.38
CA ALA A 13 9.05 -16.37 17.48
C ALA A 13 9.66 -16.68 16.09
N ALA A 14 8.95 -17.44 15.26
CA ALA A 14 9.36 -17.70 13.88
C ALA A 14 9.41 -16.41 13.05
N THR A 15 8.43 -15.51 13.22
CA THR A 15 8.41 -14.21 12.55
C THR A 15 9.61 -13.34 12.94
N ARG A 16 10.00 -13.30 14.22
CA ARG A 16 11.18 -12.54 14.66
C ARG A 16 12.48 -13.10 14.09
N GLN A 17 12.63 -14.42 14.07
CA GLN A 17 13.81 -15.07 13.50
C GLN A 17 13.97 -14.80 12.00
N ILE A 18 12.86 -14.81 11.25
CA ILE A 18 12.86 -14.50 9.83
C ILE A 18 13.18 -13.01 9.59
N VAL A 19 12.62 -12.10 10.41
CA VAL A 19 12.85 -10.65 10.29
C VAL A 19 14.31 -10.27 10.59
N ASP A 20 14.91 -10.84 11.64
CA ASP A 20 16.31 -10.57 11.99
C ASP A 20 17.28 -11.11 10.92
N TRP A 21 16.93 -12.23 10.26
CA TRP A 21 17.68 -12.74 9.12
C TRP A 21 17.53 -11.85 7.88
N THR A 22 16.31 -11.39 7.59
CA THR A 22 16.01 -10.62 6.37
C THR A 22 16.61 -9.20 6.41
N GLY A 23 16.85 -8.65 7.61
CA GLY A 23 17.44 -7.32 7.80
C GLY A 23 18.98 -7.26 7.75
N SER A 24 19.66 -8.41 7.70
CA SER A 24 21.13 -8.47 7.74
C SER A 24 21.75 -8.33 6.34
N ALA A 25 22.92 -7.67 6.24
CA ALA A 25 23.74 -7.64 5.03
C ALA A 25 24.01 -9.04 4.44
N TRP A 26 23.93 -10.07 5.28
CA TRP A 26 23.99 -11.48 4.90
C TRP A 26 22.82 -11.96 4.04
N ALA A 27 21.59 -11.47 4.26
CA ALA A 27 20.45 -11.82 3.41
C ALA A 27 20.59 -11.23 2.00
N ALA A 28 21.08 -9.99 1.91
CA ALA A 28 21.40 -9.37 0.62
C ALA A 28 22.52 -10.14 -0.11
N ALA A 29 23.58 -10.52 0.60
CA ALA A 29 24.66 -11.34 0.05
C ALA A 29 24.16 -12.71 -0.42
N MET A 30 23.32 -13.38 0.37
CA MET A 30 22.76 -14.69 0.01
C MET A 30 21.80 -14.60 -1.18
N ALA A 31 20.98 -13.55 -1.26
CA ALA A 31 20.14 -13.27 -2.43
C ALA A 31 20.99 -13.02 -3.68
N ALA A 32 22.09 -12.27 -3.56
CA ALA A 32 23.02 -12.02 -4.67
C ALA A 32 23.70 -13.32 -5.13
N VAL A 33 24.15 -14.17 -4.21
CA VAL A 33 24.74 -15.49 -4.53
C VAL A 33 23.71 -16.38 -5.22
N LEU A 34 22.47 -16.40 -4.74
CA LEU A 34 21.40 -17.19 -5.36
C LEU A 34 21.10 -16.71 -6.78
N ALA A 35 21.05 -15.39 -7.00
CA ALA A 35 20.88 -14.79 -8.32
C ALA A 35 22.04 -15.13 -9.27
N LEU A 36 23.29 -15.06 -8.77
CA LEU A 36 24.48 -15.43 -9.54
C LEU A 36 24.50 -16.92 -9.88
N MET A 37 24.11 -17.79 -8.94
CA MET A 37 24.00 -19.23 -9.17
C MET A 37 22.96 -19.55 -10.25
N TRP A 38 21.84 -18.83 -10.24
CA TRP A 38 20.81 -18.95 -11.27
C TRP A 38 21.34 -18.52 -12.64
N LEU A 39 22.01 -17.36 -12.72
CA LEU A 39 22.65 -16.89 -13.97
C LEU A 39 23.72 -17.86 -14.49
N ALA A 40 24.51 -18.44 -13.58
CA ALA A 40 25.49 -19.46 -13.92
C ALA A 40 24.82 -20.72 -14.49
N GLY A 41 23.67 -21.14 -13.93
CA GLY A 41 22.86 -22.23 -14.49
C GLY A 41 22.46 -21.99 -15.95
N GLY A 42 22.10 -20.76 -16.29
CA GLY A 42 21.86 -20.35 -17.68
C GLY A 42 23.12 -20.39 -18.56
N LEU A 43 24.25 -19.93 -18.03
CA LEU A 43 25.53 -19.86 -18.74
C LEU A 43 26.10 -21.25 -19.05
N PHE A 44 26.07 -22.19 -18.09
CA PHE A 44 26.54 -23.57 -18.30
C PHE A 44 25.56 -24.41 -19.14
N GLY A 45 24.27 -24.10 -19.08
CA GLY A 45 23.23 -24.77 -19.88
C GLY A 45 23.05 -24.22 -21.31
N GLY A 46 23.80 -23.18 -21.70
CA GLY A 46 23.77 -22.62 -23.06
C GLY A 46 22.56 -21.72 -23.36
N PHE A 47 21.93 -21.12 -22.34
CA PHE A 47 20.74 -20.26 -22.47
C PHE A 47 19.67 -20.83 -23.41
N THR A 48 19.21 -22.05 -23.13
CA THR A 48 18.15 -22.69 -23.93
C THR A 48 16.88 -21.84 -23.97
N GLU A 49 16.08 -21.99 -25.02
CA GLU A 49 14.79 -21.29 -25.14
C GLU A 49 13.89 -21.50 -23.91
N HIS A 50 13.86 -22.73 -23.37
CA HIS A 50 13.10 -23.07 -22.16
C HIS A 50 13.54 -22.27 -20.94
N TRP A 51 14.86 -22.08 -20.79
CA TRP A 51 15.43 -21.29 -19.71
C TRP A 51 15.01 -19.82 -19.79
N LEU A 52 15.07 -19.25 -20.98
CA LEU A 52 14.63 -17.87 -21.23
C LEU A 52 13.12 -17.71 -21.04
N TYR A 53 12.29 -18.64 -21.53
CA TYR A 53 10.84 -18.63 -21.33
C TYR A 53 10.47 -18.64 -19.84
N LEU A 54 11.17 -19.45 -19.02
CA LEU A 54 10.97 -19.46 -17.58
C LEU A 54 11.30 -18.09 -16.96
N LEU A 55 12.42 -17.48 -17.35
CA LEU A 55 12.87 -16.19 -16.81
C LEU A 55 11.88 -15.06 -17.16
N HIS A 56 11.39 -15.03 -18.40
CA HIS A 56 10.37 -14.09 -18.83
C HIS A 56 9.06 -14.26 -18.04
N ALA A 57 8.58 -15.50 -17.86
CA ALA A 57 7.36 -15.79 -17.11
C ALA A 57 7.48 -15.38 -15.63
N VAL A 58 8.60 -15.71 -14.97
CA VAL A 58 8.84 -15.35 -13.57
C VAL A 58 8.91 -13.84 -13.38
N THR A 59 9.63 -13.14 -14.26
CA THR A 59 9.74 -11.67 -14.20
C THR A 59 8.41 -10.99 -14.44
N ALA A 60 7.57 -11.54 -15.33
CA ALA A 60 6.23 -11.03 -15.56
C ALA A 60 5.36 -11.13 -14.29
N VAL A 61 5.40 -12.27 -13.58
CA VAL A 61 4.68 -12.43 -12.29
C VAL A 61 5.22 -11.44 -11.24
N PHE A 62 6.53 -11.32 -11.07
CA PHE A 62 7.12 -10.36 -10.13
C PHE A 62 6.74 -8.92 -10.46
N THR A 63 6.74 -8.56 -11.74
CA THR A 63 6.33 -7.23 -12.20
C THR A 63 4.86 -6.97 -11.89
N PHE A 64 3.99 -7.95 -12.14
CA PHE A 64 2.58 -7.86 -11.79
C PHE A 64 2.39 -7.62 -10.28
N VAL A 65 3.08 -8.41 -9.44
CA VAL A 65 3.06 -8.24 -7.98
C VAL A 65 3.60 -6.86 -7.56
N MET A 66 4.70 -6.41 -8.16
CA MET A 66 5.30 -5.09 -7.91
C MET A 66 4.30 -3.96 -8.21
N VAL A 67 3.62 -4.04 -9.35
CA VAL A 67 2.57 -3.07 -9.74
C VAL A 67 1.43 -3.06 -8.72
N PHE A 68 0.95 -4.22 -8.27
CA PHE A 68 -0.05 -4.30 -7.20
C PHE A 68 0.44 -3.67 -5.88
N PHE A 69 1.69 -3.93 -5.50
CA PHE A 69 2.28 -3.40 -4.27
C PHE A 69 2.42 -1.87 -4.31
N ILE A 70 2.89 -1.34 -5.44
CA ILE A 70 2.96 0.10 -5.69
C ILE A 70 1.56 0.69 -5.63
N GLN A 71 0.60 0.14 -6.37
CA GLN A 71 -0.78 0.64 -6.38
C GLN A 71 -1.42 0.65 -4.98
N HIS A 72 -1.19 -0.39 -4.17
CA HIS A 72 -1.66 -0.45 -2.79
C HIS A 72 -1.05 0.66 -1.92
N THR A 73 0.24 0.93 -2.09
CA THR A 73 0.96 1.99 -1.35
C THR A 73 0.53 3.38 -1.80
N THR A 74 0.47 3.61 -3.11
CA THR A 74 0.04 4.87 -3.73
C THR A 74 -1.43 5.19 -3.39
N GLY A 75 -2.31 4.18 -3.29
CA GLY A 75 -3.70 4.39 -2.89
C GLY A 75 -3.85 5.03 -1.50
N ARG A 76 -2.96 4.69 -0.57
CA ARG A 76 -2.89 5.32 0.77
C ARG A 76 -2.32 6.73 0.71
N GLU A 77 -1.29 6.95 -0.11
CA GLU A 77 -0.66 8.26 -0.26
C GLU A 77 -1.61 9.29 -0.88
N SER A 78 -2.35 8.91 -1.93
CA SER A 78 -3.38 9.76 -2.55
C SER A 78 -4.42 10.24 -1.54
N ARG A 79 -4.86 9.36 -0.63
CA ARG A 79 -5.86 9.71 0.41
C ARG A 79 -5.30 10.67 1.46
N ALA A 80 -4.03 10.52 1.84
CA ALA A 80 -3.37 11.41 2.80
C ALA A 80 -3.16 12.82 2.23
N VAL A 81 -2.87 12.94 0.93
CA VAL A 81 -2.74 14.23 0.24
C VAL A 81 -4.08 14.97 0.21
N LEU A 82 -5.17 14.28 -0.12
CA LEU A 82 -6.52 14.87 -0.13
C LEU A 82 -6.94 15.38 1.26
N LEU A 83 -6.67 14.62 2.32
CA LEU A 83 -7.01 15.02 3.68
C LEU A 83 -6.27 16.30 4.12
N LYS A 84 -4.98 16.41 3.78
CA LYS A 84 -4.19 17.61 4.04
C LYS A 84 -4.67 18.82 3.23
N LEU A 85 -5.09 18.61 1.99
CA LEU A 85 -5.66 19.67 1.17
C LEU A 85 -7.00 20.15 1.74
N ASP A 86 -7.86 19.23 2.18
CA ASP A 86 -9.13 19.55 2.85
C ASP A 86 -8.90 20.35 4.13
N GLU A 87 -7.90 19.96 4.93
CA GLU A 87 -7.51 20.67 6.14
C GLU A 87 -6.93 22.06 5.86
N LEU A 88 -6.11 22.22 4.82
CA LEU A 88 -5.62 23.52 4.36
C LEU A 88 -6.77 24.40 3.86
N VAL A 89 -7.66 23.85 3.02
CA VAL A 89 -8.86 24.57 2.55
C VAL A 89 -9.70 24.98 3.74
N ARG A 90 -9.92 24.12 4.72
CA ARG A 90 -10.67 24.44 5.93
C ARG A 90 -9.97 25.50 6.79
N ALA A 91 -8.64 25.46 6.91
CA ALA A 91 -7.86 26.47 7.62
C ALA A 91 -7.89 27.83 6.90
N THR A 92 -7.93 27.87 5.57
CA THR A 92 -8.08 29.11 4.80
C THR A 92 -9.54 29.60 4.73
N SER A 93 -10.50 28.67 4.77
CA SER A 93 -11.94 28.94 4.75
C SER A 93 -12.51 29.29 6.12
N GLY A 94 -11.84 28.94 7.22
CA GLY A 94 -12.18 29.39 8.57
C GLY A 94 -12.08 30.92 8.77
N ALA A 95 -11.48 31.64 7.82
CA ALA A 95 -11.54 33.10 7.73
C ALA A 95 -12.82 33.63 7.03
N ARG A 96 -13.70 32.75 6.53
CA ARG A 96 -14.92 33.09 5.77
C ARG A 96 -16.22 32.81 6.52
N ASP A 97 -16.21 32.65 7.84
CA ASP A 97 -17.44 32.69 8.63
C ASP A 97 -18.21 34.02 8.45
N GLU A 98 -17.51 35.10 8.09
CA GLU A 98 -18.13 36.39 7.74
C GLU A 98 -18.80 36.40 6.34
N LEU A 99 -18.39 35.51 5.43
CA LEU A 99 -18.98 35.38 4.09
C LEU A 99 -20.13 34.36 4.03
N ILE A 100 -20.19 33.40 4.97
CA ILE A 100 -21.33 32.49 5.15
C ILE A 100 -22.48 33.20 5.91
N ALA A 101 -22.17 34.21 6.73
CA ALA A 101 -23.19 35.08 7.32
C ALA A 101 -23.88 36.01 6.29
N ALA A 102 -23.27 36.23 5.12
CA ALA A 102 -23.84 37.02 4.03
C ALA A 102 -24.73 36.22 3.06
N GLU A 103 -24.66 34.88 3.09
CA GLU A 103 -25.53 34.00 2.27
C GLU A 103 -26.81 33.58 3.00
N ARG A 104 -26.90 33.82 4.32
CA ARG A 104 -28.14 33.70 5.10
C ARG A 104 -28.88 35.03 5.11
N LEU A 105 -29.66 35.29 4.05
CA LEU A 105 -30.90 36.10 3.93
C LEU A 105 -30.94 36.79 2.54
N PRO A 106 -32.07 36.87 1.79
CA PRO A 106 -33.36 36.18 1.92
C PRO A 106 -33.94 35.66 0.57
N LEU A 107 -34.51 34.46 0.57
CA LEU A 107 -35.68 34.12 -0.27
C LEU A 107 -36.66 33.41 0.68
N ARG A 108 -37.36 34.15 1.55
CA ARG A 108 -38.75 34.57 1.34
C ARG A 108 -39.57 33.52 0.56
N GLU A 109 -40.55 32.97 1.28
CA GLU A 109 -41.82 32.45 0.76
C GLU A 109 -41.72 31.42 -0.38
N GLN A 110 -41.54 30.14 -0.03
CA GLN A 110 -42.20 29.04 -0.72
C GLN A 110 -42.69 28.05 0.36
N GLU A 111 -43.85 28.34 0.95
CA GLU A 111 -45.11 27.60 0.71
C GLU A 111 -45.12 26.28 1.51
N GLN A 112 -45.72 26.13 2.70
CA GLN A 112 -47.05 26.57 3.18
C GLN A 112 -48.22 26.39 2.20
N LEU A 113 -48.01 25.69 1.08
CA LEU A 113 -49.06 25.16 0.20
C LEU A 113 -49.07 23.62 0.15
N GLU A 114 -48.55 22.96 1.18
CA GLU A 114 -48.72 21.51 1.38
C GLU A 114 -49.67 21.22 2.56
N ASP A 115 -50.59 22.15 2.81
CA ASP A 115 -51.74 21.95 3.72
C ASP A 115 -53.01 22.58 3.11
N ARG A 116 -53.45 22.03 1.98
CA ARG A 116 -54.87 22.07 1.60
C ARG A 116 -55.36 20.63 1.40
N PRO A 117 -56.52 20.28 1.98
CA PRO A 117 -57.02 18.91 2.16
C PRO A 117 -57.39 18.20 0.86
#